data_AF-A0A6J6BIE0-F1
#
_entry.id   AF-A0A6J6BIE0-F1
#
_cell.length_a   1.000
_cell.length_b   1.000
_cell.length_c   1.000
_cell.angle_alpha   90.00
_cell.angle_beta   90.00
_cell.angle_gamma   90.00
#
_symmetry.space_group_name_H-M   'P 1'
#
loop_
_entity.id
_entity.type
_entity.pdbx_description
1 polymer ?
#
loop_
_entity_poly.entity_id
_entity_poly.type
_entity_poly.pdbx_seq_one_letter_code
_entity_poly.pdbx_strand_id
1 'polypeptide(L)'
;MTDRSESEIVLNNQEFLQNPPRRHSVDWQWLATAVVAFVLIWTWVSAWRAGYRLIGDTAVVSLRAQDVFGPGSPVLGMPSAFSSWSTLADPAHPGPLVFWVLAPTARFLSAADGALLGTFLLAILSAIWIIRISNRRLGRLGAPAAAIAVLAATRLGSFTIWEPINPTMAVLPALGLCFATWSVLDGEDWTWPWLLAAASFTIQADLSYLPSSLCLLLVAAAGTGVRWKKAWSTTPEARHKIRSVIYWSLGVVAVLWVLPLGEAVANNGGNLLEGWKATRATVEVRGASAAGRTLMLMLAPAVLLSPLLVISWKRNLPSRRQLATTALVAAVGAAIGQAMVPVGNPASLVWVPMAVAAVFVFFATGVLAADIAAGTGPRRAFRLSFAVWTMLLALAFSTVHYLPHQNPFGSELFPAIEPLAEGVRDLPAGNYWFHPIGGPRGVALGLALTAELRSSGRELLVEEPLARYLGAGRLQHGARDGSIYVTIGSDSAPTAQARRIAQWQPDDIDQNAQRVLDSKVAAAARTAPPVWQPSASTFFVGSIIASGRGGNTDRLDQASTIAIGERALKGLDDPWKLPDAVIAQLVADGQLNLPTGFEDLQEQVTMSASSRSVSLWLGS
;
A
#
# COMPACT_ATOMS: atom_id res chain seq x y z
N MET A 1 50.78 44.76 -63.11
CA MET A 1 51.11 45.13 -61.72
C MET A 1 49.86 44.91 -60.88
N THR A 2 49.47 43.66 -60.66
CA THR A 2 49.91 42.73 -59.59
C THR A 2 49.41 43.21 -58.22
N ASP A 3 48.27 42.70 -57.77
CA ASP A 3 48.10 41.38 -57.14
C ASP A 3 48.19 41.52 -55.62
N ARG A 4 47.04 41.83 -55.01
CA ARG A 4 46.74 41.70 -53.58
C ARG A 4 45.22 41.65 -53.44
N SER A 5 44.68 40.49 -53.05
CA SER A 5 43.75 40.35 -51.91
C SER A 5 42.89 39.07 -51.90
N GLU A 6 43.40 37.89 -52.28
CA GLU A 6 42.62 36.64 -52.18
C GLU A 6 43.18 35.58 -51.22
N SER A 7 44.31 35.82 -50.54
CA SER A 7 44.97 34.79 -49.73
C SER A 7 44.65 34.79 -48.22
N GLU A 8 43.76 35.67 -47.70
CA GLU A 8 43.59 35.83 -46.25
C GLU A 8 42.24 35.38 -45.66
N ILE A 9 41.40 34.66 -46.42
CA ILE A 9 40.14 34.08 -45.91
C ILE A 9 40.08 32.56 -46.19
N VAL A 10 41.16 31.84 -45.89
CA VAL A 10 41.18 30.36 -45.91
C VAL A 10 41.65 29.75 -44.58
N LEU A 11 42.04 30.60 -43.61
CA LEU A 11 42.36 30.15 -42.25
C LEU A 11 41.10 30.19 -41.37
N ASN A 12 40.47 29.01 -41.20
CA ASN A 12 39.92 28.48 -39.93
C ASN A 12 38.74 27.50 -40.05
N ASN A 13 38.40 27.02 -41.25
CA ASN A 13 37.41 25.93 -41.36
C ASN A 13 37.95 24.57 -40.86
N GLN A 14 39.26 24.34 -40.85
CA GLN A 14 39.82 23.09 -40.31
C GLN A 14 39.81 23.04 -38.77
N GLU A 15 39.99 24.18 -38.08
CA GLU A 15 39.95 24.23 -36.61
C GLU A 15 38.52 24.02 -36.08
N PHE A 16 37.52 24.54 -36.79
CA PHE A 16 36.09 24.36 -36.47
C PHE A 16 35.59 22.92 -36.72
N LEU A 17 36.21 22.20 -37.67
CA LEU A 17 35.92 20.78 -37.94
C LEU A 17 36.64 19.83 -36.98
N GLN A 18 37.81 20.22 -36.46
CA GLN A 18 38.57 19.42 -35.50
C GLN A 18 38.05 19.56 -34.07
N ASN A 19 37.48 20.71 -33.71
CA ASN A 19 36.82 20.97 -32.43
C ASN A 19 35.40 21.47 -32.64
N PRO A 20 34.46 20.62 -33.11
CA PRO A 20 33.06 21.01 -33.14
C PRO A 20 32.69 21.46 -31.72
N PRO A 21 32.06 22.65 -31.53
CA PRO A 21 31.68 23.10 -30.20
C PRO A 21 30.92 21.96 -29.55
N ARG A 22 31.39 21.50 -28.38
CA ARG A 22 30.71 20.48 -27.59
C ARG A 22 29.30 21.02 -27.37
N ARG A 23 28.35 20.63 -28.23
CA ARG A 23 26.94 20.93 -28.00
C ARG A 23 26.69 20.42 -26.60
N HIS A 24 26.36 21.33 -25.68
CA HIS A 24 25.95 21.00 -24.34
C HIS A 24 24.72 20.11 -24.48
N SER A 25 24.94 18.81 -24.65
CA SER A 25 23.86 17.87 -24.84
C SER A 25 23.21 17.77 -23.49
N VAL A 26 21.99 18.30 -23.40
CA VAL A 26 21.16 18.19 -22.21
C VAL A 26 21.25 16.76 -21.70
N ASP A 27 21.68 16.61 -20.45
CA ASP A 27 21.71 15.32 -19.80
C ASP A 27 20.26 14.93 -19.49
N TRP A 28 19.71 14.12 -20.38
CA TRP A 28 18.33 13.64 -20.31
C TRP A 28 18.03 12.91 -19.01
N GLN A 29 19.03 12.34 -18.33
CA GLN A 29 18.85 11.72 -17.03
C GLN A 29 18.47 12.78 -15.99
N TRP A 30 19.24 13.86 -15.89
CA TRP A 30 18.97 14.95 -14.95
C TRP A 30 17.65 15.64 -15.25
N LEU A 31 17.35 15.90 -16.54
CA LEU A 31 16.07 16.49 -16.92
C LEU A 31 14.89 15.59 -16.54
N ALA A 32 14.95 14.30 -16.88
CA ALA A 32 13.90 13.34 -16.54
C ALA A 32 13.70 13.21 -15.02
N THR A 33 14.80 13.12 -14.27
CA THR A 33 14.76 13.10 -12.80
C THR A 33 14.17 14.39 -12.24
N ALA A 34 14.56 15.57 -12.74
CA ALA A 34 14.03 16.85 -12.29
C ALA A 34 12.53 16.99 -12.56
N VAL A 35 12.06 16.56 -13.73
CA VAL A 35 10.63 16.58 -14.07
C VAL A 35 9.83 15.66 -13.15
N VAL A 36 10.29 14.42 -12.93
CA VAL A 36 9.61 13.49 -12.02
C VAL A 36 9.63 14.01 -10.59
N ALA A 37 10.78 14.47 -10.11
CA ALA A 37 10.92 15.05 -8.79
C ALA A 37 9.98 16.25 -8.62
N PHE A 38 9.88 17.14 -9.61
CA PHE A 38 8.96 18.28 -9.57
C PHE A 38 7.51 17.84 -9.41
N VAL A 39 7.05 16.85 -10.18
CA VAL A 39 5.67 16.32 -10.06
C VAL A 39 5.44 15.71 -8.68
N LEU A 40 6.38 14.89 -8.20
CA LEU A 40 6.28 14.26 -6.88
C LEU A 40 6.27 15.30 -5.75
N ILE A 41 7.16 16.30 -5.82
CA ILE A 41 7.22 17.42 -4.87
C ILE A 41 5.90 18.18 -4.89
N TRP A 42 5.38 18.49 -6.07
CA TRP A 42 4.11 19.20 -6.20
C TRP A 42 2.96 18.44 -5.52
N THR A 43 2.86 17.12 -5.76
CA THR A 43 1.82 16.29 -5.12
C THR A 43 1.99 16.23 -3.60
N TRP A 44 3.22 16.10 -3.13
CA TRP A 44 3.54 16.08 -1.70
C TRP A 44 3.21 17.42 -1.03
N VAL A 45 3.66 18.55 -1.60
CA VAL A 45 3.35 19.91 -1.09
C VAL A 45 1.85 20.15 -1.10
N SER A 46 1.14 19.68 -2.13
CA SER A 46 -0.31 19.83 -2.21
C SER A 46 -1.02 19.07 -1.09
N ALA A 47 -0.62 17.82 -0.82
CA ALA A 47 -1.16 17.03 0.29
C ALA A 47 -0.84 17.66 1.65
N TRP A 48 0.40 18.12 1.84
CA TRP A 48 0.82 18.78 3.06
C TRP A 48 0.04 20.09 3.31
N ARG A 49 -0.10 20.96 2.30
CA ARG A 49 -0.87 22.21 2.39
C ARG A 49 -2.37 21.99 2.59
N ALA A 50 -2.90 20.88 2.10
CA ALA A 50 -4.29 20.49 2.34
C ALA A 50 -4.51 19.98 3.78
N GLY A 51 -3.47 19.97 4.62
CA GLY A 51 -3.57 19.54 6.01
C GLY A 51 -3.76 18.03 6.11
N TYR A 52 -2.97 17.25 5.36
CA TYR A 52 -3.02 15.79 5.42
C TYR A 52 -3.12 15.27 6.88
N ARG A 53 -4.04 14.33 7.10
CA ARG A 53 -4.26 13.69 8.38
C ARG A 53 -4.20 12.17 8.20
N LEU A 54 -3.75 11.51 9.26
CA LEU A 54 -3.65 10.07 9.32
C LEU A 54 -5.00 9.46 9.70
N ILE A 55 -5.48 8.49 8.92
CA ILE A 55 -6.71 7.74 9.19
C ILE A 55 -6.48 6.26 8.87
N GLY A 56 -7.05 5.37 9.70
CA GLY A 56 -7.02 3.93 9.45
C GLY A 56 -5.60 3.40 9.29
N ASP A 57 -5.35 2.66 8.20
CA ASP A 57 -4.05 2.04 7.93
C ASP A 57 -2.88 3.03 7.89
N THR A 58 -3.09 4.24 7.35
CA THR A 58 -2.03 5.26 7.31
C THR A 58 -1.60 5.70 8.71
N ALA A 59 -2.54 5.77 9.65
CA ALA A 59 -2.26 6.06 11.05
C ALA A 59 -1.49 4.92 11.72
N VAL A 60 -1.88 3.66 11.44
CA VAL A 60 -1.14 2.48 11.91
C VAL A 60 0.30 2.52 11.40
N VAL A 61 0.50 2.68 10.09
CA VAL A 61 1.83 2.73 9.47
C VAL A 61 2.71 3.80 10.11
N SER A 62 2.16 5.00 10.26
CA SER A 62 2.90 6.11 10.86
C SER A 62 3.23 5.88 12.33
N LEU A 63 2.25 5.44 13.14
CA LEU A 63 2.45 5.17 14.56
C LEU A 63 3.49 4.05 14.79
N ARG A 64 3.46 3.00 13.97
CA ARG A 64 4.44 1.90 14.03
C ARG A 64 5.81 2.32 13.54
N ALA A 65 5.91 3.21 12.56
CA ALA A 65 7.19 3.79 12.15
C ALA A 65 7.85 4.60 13.28
N GLN A 66 7.06 5.28 14.11
CA GLN A 66 7.58 5.99 15.29
C GLN A 66 8.05 5.07 16.42
N ASP A 67 7.58 3.82 16.46
CA ASP A 67 7.98 2.84 17.49
C ASP A 67 9.32 2.17 17.17
N VAL A 68 9.81 2.31 15.94
CA VAL A 68 11.10 1.77 15.51
C VAL A 68 12.23 2.42 16.32
N PHE A 69 13.21 1.59 16.71
CA PHE A 69 14.30 1.89 17.65
C PHE A 69 13.88 2.03 19.13
N GLY A 70 12.60 1.83 19.45
CA GLY A 70 12.10 1.69 20.81
C GLY A 70 11.86 0.23 21.24
N PRO A 71 11.52 -0.01 22.52
CA PRO A 71 11.17 -1.34 23.03
C PRO A 71 10.00 -2.02 22.28
N GLY A 72 9.11 -1.24 21.67
CA GLY A 72 7.96 -1.71 20.89
C GLY A 72 8.23 -1.84 19.38
N SER A 73 9.50 -1.89 18.96
CA SER A 73 9.89 -1.92 17.54
C SER A 73 9.15 -3.05 16.78
N PRO A 74 8.51 -2.75 15.63
CA PRO A 74 7.82 -3.77 14.86
C PRO A 74 8.79 -4.79 14.26
N VAL A 75 8.49 -6.07 14.47
CA VAL A 75 9.19 -7.20 13.83
C VAL A 75 8.40 -7.83 12.68
N LEU A 76 7.11 -7.49 12.56
CA LEU A 76 6.20 -7.89 11.49
C LEU A 76 5.58 -6.66 10.81
N GLY A 77 4.96 -6.86 9.66
CA GLY A 77 4.21 -5.81 8.95
C GLY A 77 2.80 -5.60 9.51
N MET A 78 1.96 -4.86 8.79
CA MET A 78 0.54 -4.69 9.17
C MET A 78 -0.20 -6.03 9.16
N PRO A 79 -1.29 -6.19 9.95
CA PRO A 79 -2.22 -7.29 9.76
C PRO A 79 -2.64 -7.39 8.30
N SER A 80 -2.53 -8.59 7.73
CA SER A 80 -2.83 -8.80 6.33
C SER A 80 -4.34 -8.92 6.17
N ALA A 81 -4.89 -8.41 5.08
CA ALA A 81 -6.32 -8.63 4.79
C ALA A 81 -6.67 -10.14 4.66
N PHE A 82 -5.67 -11.02 4.44
CA PHE A 82 -5.82 -12.48 4.57
C PHE A 82 -6.43 -12.93 5.89
N SER A 83 -6.21 -12.16 6.95
CA SER A 83 -6.74 -12.41 8.29
C SER A 83 -8.25 -12.19 8.38
N SER A 84 -8.81 -11.33 7.52
CA SER A 84 -10.26 -11.10 7.46
C SER A 84 -11.05 -12.19 6.72
N TRP A 85 -10.36 -13.18 6.12
CA TRP A 85 -10.99 -14.23 5.30
C TRP A 85 -10.72 -15.65 5.79
N SER A 86 -9.72 -15.84 6.65
CA SER A 86 -9.41 -17.13 7.21
C SER A 86 -10.00 -17.21 8.62
N THR A 87 -10.97 -18.10 8.81
CA THR A 87 -11.47 -18.45 10.15
C THR A 87 -10.44 -19.22 10.99
N LEU A 88 -9.31 -19.60 10.38
CA LEU A 88 -8.30 -20.50 10.96
C LEU A 88 -6.98 -19.81 11.29
N ALA A 89 -6.74 -18.60 10.78
CA ALA A 89 -5.44 -17.94 10.88
C ALA A 89 -5.51 -16.44 10.66
N ASP A 90 -4.58 -15.73 11.29
CA ASP A 90 -4.64 -14.28 11.40
C ASP A 90 -3.33 -13.60 10.95
N PRO A 91 -2.81 -13.90 9.73
CA PRO A 91 -1.46 -13.53 9.34
C PRO A 91 -1.28 -12.01 9.19
N ALA A 92 -0.09 -11.55 9.57
CA ALA A 92 0.44 -10.23 9.22
C ALA A 92 1.27 -10.29 7.93
N HIS A 93 1.51 -9.14 7.32
CA HIS A 93 2.50 -9.01 6.26
C HIS A 93 3.88 -9.46 6.78
N PRO A 94 4.69 -10.10 5.91
CA PRO A 94 5.75 -10.99 6.36
C PRO A 94 6.91 -10.27 7.04
N GLY A 95 7.02 -8.94 6.98
CA GLY A 95 8.03 -8.22 7.75
C GLY A 95 7.79 -6.71 7.82
N PRO A 96 8.60 -5.99 8.62
CA PRO A 96 8.26 -4.66 9.10
C PRO A 96 8.81 -3.53 8.23
N LEU A 97 9.41 -3.83 7.06
CA LEU A 97 10.22 -2.86 6.31
C LEU A 97 9.53 -1.53 5.99
N VAL A 98 8.21 -1.52 5.79
CA VAL A 98 7.45 -0.26 5.61
C VAL A 98 7.66 0.69 6.79
N PHE A 99 7.57 0.19 8.01
CA PHE A 99 7.77 0.99 9.23
C PHE A 99 9.23 1.43 9.37
N TRP A 100 10.18 0.53 9.09
CA TRP A 100 11.61 0.80 9.25
C TRP A 100 12.14 1.80 8.21
N VAL A 101 11.61 1.79 6.98
CA VAL A 101 11.97 2.78 5.95
C VAL A 101 11.43 4.16 6.30
N LEU A 102 10.26 4.25 6.94
CA LEU A 102 9.68 5.52 7.38
C LEU A 102 10.23 6.03 8.71
N ALA A 103 10.81 5.14 9.53
CA ALA A 103 11.31 5.48 10.86
C ALA A 103 12.23 6.71 10.91
N PRO A 104 13.20 6.89 9.99
CA PRO A 104 14.08 8.05 10.03
C PRO A 104 13.31 9.38 9.98
N THR A 105 12.29 9.51 9.13
CA THR A 105 11.50 10.74 9.03
C THR A 105 10.43 10.82 10.12
N ALA A 106 9.81 9.69 10.47
CA ALA A 106 8.79 9.60 11.52
C ALA A 106 9.33 9.95 12.92
N ARG A 107 10.64 9.80 13.15
CA ARG A 107 11.27 10.10 14.45
C ARG A 107 11.51 11.58 14.69
N PHE A 108 11.78 12.35 13.64
CA PHE A 108 12.13 13.77 13.75
C PHE A 108 10.95 14.72 13.49
N LEU A 109 9.86 14.21 12.92
CA LEU A 109 8.68 14.98 12.56
C LEU A 109 7.44 14.46 13.27
N SER A 110 6.31 15.17 13.11
CA SER A 110 5.00 14.65 13.50
C SER A 110 4.73 13.30 12.81
N ALA A 111 3.81 12.51 13.35
CA ALA A 111 3.42 11.24 12.74
C ALA A 111 2.99 11.44 11.27
N ALA A 112 2.15 12.44 11.01
CA ALA A 112 1.64 12.73 9.67
C ALA A 112 2.76 13.20 8.72
N ASP A 113 3.53 14.21 9.13
CA ASP A 113 4.56 14.82 8.29
C ASP A 113 5.72 13.85 8.03
N GLY A 114 6.12 13.10 9.07
CA GLY A 114 7.18 12.12 8.98
C GLY A 114 6.84 10.97 8.04
N ALA A 115 5.61 10.46 8.10
CA ALA A 115 5.15 9.42 7.18
C ALA A 115 5.04 9.93 5.74
N LEU A 116 4.48 11.13 5.53
CA LEU A 116 4.42 11.77 4.21
C LEU A 116 5.81 11.97 3.60
N LEU A 117 6.74 12.56 4.36
CA LEU A 117 8.10 12.83 3.88
C LEU A 117 8.84 11.53 3.57
N GLY A 118 8.73 10.52 4.44
CA GLY A 118 9.39 9.22 4.24
C GLY A 118 8.89 8.51 2.98
N THR A 119 7.57 8.49 2.76
CA THR A 119 6.97 7.91 1.54
C THR A 119 7.41 8.65 0.29
N PHE A 120 7.46 9.99 0.35
CA PHE A 120 7.95 10.83 -0.74
C PHE A 120 9.43 10.55 -1.07
N LEU A 121 10.29 10.42 -0.07
CA LEU A 121 11.71 10.10 -0.28
C LEU A 121 11.89 8.72 -0.90
N LEU A 122 11.15 7.72 -0.43
CA LEU A 122 11.14 6.38 -1.03
C LEU A 122 10.73 6.42 -2.51
N ALA A 123 9.69 7.19 -2.84
CA ALA A 123 9.22 7.38 -4.20
C ALA A 123 10.29 8.02 -5.11
N ILE A 124 10.95 9.09 -4.65
CA ILE A 124 12.03 9.75 -5.38
C ILE A 124 13.22 8.82 -5.61
N LEU A 125 13.68 8.13 -4.56
CA LEU A 125 14.82 7.22 -4.67
C LEU A 125 14.54 6.09 -5.67
N SER A 126 13.33 5.52 -5.62
CA SER A 126 12.87 4.52 -6.59
C SER A 126 12.85 5.07 -8.01
N ALA A 127 12.31 6.28 -8.21
CA ALA A 127 12.25 6.93 -9.51
C ALA A 127 13.64 7.20 -10.10
N ILE A 128 14.56 7.74 -9.30
CA ILE A 128 15.95 7.99 -9.70
C ILE A 128 16.60 6.68 -10.16
N TRP A 129 16.42 5.61 -9.40
CA TRP A 129 17.00 4.30 -9.71
C TRP A 129 16.44 3.74 -11.02
N ILE A 130 15.12 3.77 -11.23
CA ILE A 130 14.45 3.34 -12.47
C ILE A 130 14.97 4.13 -13.67
N ILE A 131 15.00 5.46 -13.58
CA ILE A 131 15.48 6.35 -14.65
C ILE A 131 16.94 6.05 -14.97
N ARG A 132 17.79 5.86 -13.95
CA ARG A 132 19.21 5.56 -14.13
C ARG A 132 19.44 4.20 -14.79
N ILE A 133 18.72 3.15 -14.38
CA ILE A 133 18.79 1.83 -15.04
C ILE A 133 18.39 1.99 -16.51
N SER A 134 17.25 2.61 -16.78
CA SER A 134 16.75 2.76 -18.15
C SER A 134 17.70 3.57 -19.04
N ASN A 135 18.23 4.69 -18.53
CA ASN A 135 19.19 5.53 -19.27
C ASN A 135 20.46 4.75 -19.63
N ARG A 136 20.96 3.90 -18.73
CA ARG A 136 22.14 3.07 -19.00
C ARG A 136 21.88 1.99 -20.05
N ARG A 137 20.64 1.52 -20.19
CA ARG A 137 20.26 0.45 -21.13
C ARG A 137 19.84 0.96 -22.50
N LEU A 138 19.14 2.09 -22.56
CA LEU A 138 18.58 2.63 -23.80
C LEU A 138 19.23 3.96 -24.24
N GLY A 139 20.24 4.43 -23.50
CA GLY A 139 20.88 5.72 -23.74
C GLY A 139 19.93 6.90 -23.51
N ARG A 140 20.12 7.97 -24.28
CA ARG A 140 19.43 9.27 -24.13
C ARG A 140 17.89 9.21 -24.12
N LEU A 141 17.31 8.14 -24.67
CA LEU A 141 15.85 7.93 -24.73
C LEU A 141 15.32 7.10 -23.55
N GLY A 142 16.19 6.40 -22.83
CA GLY A 142 15.81 5.57 -21.69
C GLY A 142 15.30 6.39 -20.52
N ALA A 143 15.98 7.50 -20.20
CA ALA A 143 15.59 8.39 -19.12
C ALA A 143 14.16 8.94 -19.27
N PRO A 144 13.78 9.60 -20.39
CA PRO A 144 12.41 10.12 -20.55
C PRO A 144 11.36 9.01 -20.59
N ALA A 145 11.64 7.87 -21.23
CA ALA A 145 10.70 6.74 -21.27
C ALA A 145 10.45 6.14 -19.87
N ALA A 146 11.50 6.05 -19.04
CA ALA A 146 11.37 5.62 -17.65
C ALA A 146 10.65 6.65 -16.77
N ALA A 147 10.92 7.95 -16.96
CA ALA A 147 10.18 9.00 -16.27
C ALA A 147 8.69 8.92 -16.56
N ILE A 148 8.31 8.67 -17.82
CA ILE A 148 6.92 8.43 -18.21
C ILE A 148 6.33 7.21 -17.50
N ALA A 149 7.05 6.09 -17.47
CA ALA A 149 6.60 4.88 -16.78
C ALA A 149 6.39 5.13 -15.27
N VAL A 150 7.32 5.86 -14.62
CA VAL A 150 7.19 6.27 -13.22
C VAL A 150 5.96 7.15 -13.03
N LEU A 151 5.80 8.22 -13.82
CA LEU A 151 4.65 9.12 -13.73
C LEU A 151 3.32 8.39 -13.96
N ALA A 152 3.29 7.42 -14.86
CA ALA A 152 2.10 6.62 -15.05
C ALA A 152 1.81 5.69 -13.87
N ALA A 153 2.84 5.07 -13.28
CA ALA A 153 2.69 4.30 -12.05
C ALA A 153 2.13 5.17 -10.91
N THR A 154 2.43 6.47 -10.88
CA THR A 154 1.83 7.40 -9.90
C THR A 154 0.33 7.63 -10.05
N ARG A 155 -0.25 7.23 -11.19
CA ARG A 155 -1.66 7.38 -11.52
C ARG A 155 -2.44 6.06 -11.43
N LEU A 156 -1.76 4.96 -11.10
CA LEU A 156 -2.37 3.65 -11.04
C LEU A 156 -2.75 3.29 -9.60
N GLY A 157 -4.03 3.46 -9.30
CA GLY A 157 -4.62 3.11 -8.02
C GLY A 157 -5.71 4.10 -7.61
N SER A 158 -6.61 3.64 -6.74
CA SER A 158 -7.53 4.52 -5.99
C SER A 158 -6.80 5.42 -4.99
N PHE A 159 -5.55 5.12 -4.71
CA PHE A 159 -4.72 5.77 -3.72
C PHE A 159 -3.59 6.54 -4.38
N THR A 160 -3.24 7.66 -3.78
CA THR A 160 -2.12 8.48 -4.22
C THR A 160 -0.80 7.89 -3.72
N ILE A 161 0.23 7.84 -4.57
CA ILE A 161 1.56 7.32 -4.21
C ILE A 161 2.30 8.04 -3.06
N TRP A 162 1.79 9.19 -2.61
CA TRP A 162 2.32 9.88 -1.44
C TRP A 162 1.66 9.40 -0.13
N GLU A 163 0.59 8.61 -0.24
CA GLU A 163 -0.10 8.06 0.92
C GLU A 163 0.77 6.96 1.56
N PRO A 164 1.08 7.04 2.86
CA PRO A 164 1.91 6.08 3.57
C PRO A 164 1.13 4.81 3.90
N ILE A 165 0.62 4.12 2.87
CA ILE A 165 -0.10 2.85 3.01
C ILE A 165 0.57 1.75 2.20
N ASN A 166 0.68 0.57 2.80
CA ASN A 166 1.41 -0.61 2.33
C ASN A 166 1.42 -0.85 0.80
N PRO A 167 0.27 -1.09 0.13
CA PRO A 167 0.26 -1.43 -1.30
C PRO A 167 0.80 -0.30 -2.19
N THR A 168 0.60 0.96 -1.80
CA THR A 168 1.00 2.13 -2.60
C THR A 168 2.47 2.44 -2.47
N MET A 169 3.02 2.30 -1.26
CA MET A 169 4.45 2.49 -1.01
C MET A 169 5.30 1.49 -1.78
N ALA A 170 4.75 0.31 -2.07
CA ALA A 170 5.41 -0.74 -2.85
C ALA A 170 5.38 -0.52 -4.37
N VAL A 171 4.56 0.39 -4.91
CA VAL A 171 4.36 0.58 -6.36
C VAL A 171 5.66 0.89 -7.10
N LEU A 172 6.38 1.93 -6.65
CA LEU A 172 7.62 2.35 -7.32
C LEU A 172 8.79 1.40 -7.04
N PRO A 173 8.97 0.85 -5.82
CA PRO A 173 9.89 -0.26 -5.59
C PRO A 173 9.61 -1.49 -6.46
N ALA A 174 8.34 -1.86 -6.70
CA ALA A 174 7.96 -2.97 -7.57
C ALA A 174 8.22 -2.67 -9.06
N LEU A 175 8.01 -1.44 -9.50
CA LEU A 175 8.46 -1.02 -10.83
C LEU A 175 9.99 -1.10 -10.92
N GLY A 176 10.70 -0.63 -9.88
CA GLY A 176 12.15 -0.76 -9.74
C GLY A 176 12.62 -2.21 -9.82
N LEU A 177 11.91 -3.14 -9.19
CA LEU A 177 12.17 -4.58 -9.25
C LEU A 177 12.12 -5.11 -10.69
N CYS A 178 11.17 -4.67 -11.51
CA CYS A 178 11.10 -5.00 -12.94
C CYS A 178 12.35 -4.48 -13.68
N PHE A 179 12.72 -3.21 -13.50
CA PHE A 179 13.92 -2.63 -14.13
C PHE A 179 15.22 -3.30 -13.67
N ALA A 180 15.33 -3.66 -12.39
CA ALA A 180 16.47 -4.38 -11.83
C ALA A 180 16.58 -5.79 -12.41
N THR A 181 15.45 -6.48 -12.58
CA THR A 181 15.40 -7.82 -13.20
C THR A 181 15.91 -7.74 -14.64
N TRP A 182 15.42 -6.77 -15.40
CA TRP A 182 15.92 -6.51 -16.75
C TRP A 182 17.43 -6.21 -16.76
N SER A 183 17.91 -5.37 -15.84
CA SER A 183 19.34 -5.03 -15.70
C SER A 183 20.23 -6.25 -15.41
N VAL A 184 19.79 -7.12 -14.51
CA VAL A 184 20.49 -8.37 -14.16
C VAL A 184 20.54 -9.32 -15.36
N LEU A 185 19.42 -9.49 -16.05
CA LEU A 185 19.34 -10.34 -17.25
C LEU A 185 20.19 -9.79 -18.41
N ASP A 186 20.32 -8.47 -18.52
CA ASP A 186 21.22 -7.80 -19.46
C ASP A 186 22.69 -7.78 -18.99
N GLY A 187 22.97 -8.38 -17.84
CA GLY A 187 24.29 -8.78 -17.40
C GLY A 187 24.99 -7.89 -16.40
N GLU A 188 24.28 -6.95 -15.79
CA GLU A 188 24.84 -6.17 -14.67
C GLU A 188 24.63 -6.88 -13.34
N ASP A 189 25.57 -7.79 -13.04
CA ASP A 189 25.54 -8.64 -11.85
C ASP A 189 25.45 -7.83 -10.54
N TRP A 190 26.08 -6.65 -10.47
CA TRP A 190 26.02 -5.79 -9.28
C TRP A 190 24.63 -5.20 -8.99
N THR A 191 23.64 -5.43 -9.86
CA THR A 191 22.25 -5.06 -9.59
C THR A 191 21.55 -6.07 -8.65
N TRP A 192 22.12 -7.27 -8.44
CA TRP A 192 21.51 -8.32 -7.60
C TRP A 192 21.17 -7.90 -6.16
N PRO A 193 22.06 -7.22 -5.40
CA PRO A 193 21.71 -6.77 -4.05
C PRO A 193 20.51 -5.83 -4.05
N TRP A 194 20.41 -4.95 -5.04
CA TRP A 194 19.29 -4.01 -5.20
C TRP A 194 18.01 -4.70 -5.66
N LEU A 195 18.11 -5.71 -6.54
CA LEU A 195 16.99 -6.56 -6.93
C LEU A 195 16.37 -7.23 -5.70
N LEU A 196 17.21 -7.82 -4.84
CA LEU A 196 16.78 -8.50 -3.62
C LEU A 196 16.25 -7.52 -2.57
N ALA A 197 16.83 -6.32 -2.47
CA ALA A 197 16.30 -5.27 -1.61
C ALA A 197 14.89 -4.84 -2.04
N ALA A 198 14.69 -4.58 -3.34
CA ALA A 198 13.39 -4.22 -3.89
C ALA A 198 12.36 -5.34 -3.70
N ALA A 199 12.72 -6.59 -4.00
CA ALA A 199 11.83 -7.73 -3.80
C ALA A 199 11.47 -7.95 -2.33
N SER A 200 12.45 -7.81 -1.42
CA SER A 200 12.21 -7.93 0.02
C SER A 200 11.26 -6.86 0.51
N PHE A 201 11.47 -5.60 0.07
CA PHE A 201 10.59 -4.50 0.42
C PHE A 201 9.18 -4.72 -0.11
N THR A 202 8.99 -5.07 -1.39
CA THR A 202 7.66 -5.24 -1.97
C THR A 202 6.88 -6.38 -1.32
N ILE A 203 7.52 -7.52 -1.06
CA ILE A 203 6.92 -8.67 -0.39
C ILE A 203 6.52 -8.34 1.04
N GLN A 204 7.39 -7.65 1.79
CA GLN A 204 7.11 -7.26 3.17
C GLN A 204 6.10 -6.12 3.28
N ALA A 205 6.07 -5.22 2.31
CA ALA A 205 5.10 -4.14 2.26
C ALA A 205 3.69 -4.68 2.03
N ASP A 206 3.50 -5.51 1.00
CA ASP A 206 2.20 -6.09 0.71
C ASP A 206 2.34 -7.49 0.09
N LEU A 207 1.60 -8.45 0.66
CA LEU A 207 1.72 -9.86 0.29
C LEU A 207 1.25 -10.12 -1.16
N SER A 208 0.43 -9.22 -1.73
CA SER A 208 0.00 -9.28 -3.13
C SER A 208 1.17 -9.22 -4.13
N TYR A 209 2.31 -8.64 -3.75
CA TYR A 209 3.51 -8.61 -4.60
C TYR A 209 4.32 -9.91 -4.55
N LEU A 210 4.00 -10.86 -3.67
CA LEU A 210 4.78 -12.09 -3.53
C LEU A 210 4.90 -12.88 -4.84
N PRO A 211 3.79 -13.19 -5.57
CA PRO A 211 3.90 -14.00 -6.79
C PRO A 211 4.69 -13.30 -7.89
N SER A 212 4.46 -12.01 -8.13
CA SER A 212 5.19 -11.24 -9.13
C SER A 212 6.67 -11.11 -8.78
N SER A 213 7.00 -10.85 -7.51
CA SER A 213 8.38 -10.74 -7.04
C SER A 213 9.13 -12.07 -7.18
N LEU A 214 8.52 -13.20 -6.79
CA LEU A 214 9.14 -14.52 -6.91
C LEU A 214 9.38 -14.91 -8.38
N CYS A 215 8.41 -14.69 -9.27
CA CYS A 215 8.59 -14.96 -10.70
C CYS A 215 9.78 -14.17 -11.28
N LEU A 216 9.91 -12.89 -10.94
CA LEU A 216 11.00 -12.03 -11.38
C LEU A 216 12.37 -12.49 -10.82
N LEU A 217 12.42 -12.88 -9.54
CA LEU A 217 13.64 -13.43 -8.92
C LEU A 217 14.08 -14.74 -9.57
N LEU A 218 13.13 -15.65 -9.83
CA LEU A 218 13.41 -16.95 -10.46
C LEU A 218 13.97 -16.80 -11.88
N VAL A 219 13.38 -15.91 -12.70
CA VAL A 219 13.91 -15.67 -14.06
C VAL A 219 15.28 -15.00 -14.02
N ALA A 220 15.50 -14.04 -13.12
CA ALA A 220 16.81 -13.41 -12.94
C ALA A 220 17.87 -14.45 -12.54
N ALA A 221 17.54 -15.34 -11.61
CA ALA A 221 18.41 -16.39 -11.10
C ALA A 221 18.75 -17.41 -12.19
N ALA A 222 17.76 -17.87 -12.95
CA ALA A 222 17.96 -18.79 -14.07
C ALA A 222 18.85 -18.15 -15.16
N GLY A 223 18.52 -16.93 -15.59
CA GLY A 223 19.29 -16.22 -16.63
C GLY A 223 20.73 -15.92 -16.20
N THR A 224 20.93 -15.54 -14.94
CA THR A 224 22.27 -15.30 -14.39
C THR A 224 23.04 -16.60 -14.18
N GLY A 225 22.41 -17.66 -13.66
CA GLY A 225 23.04 -18.94 -13.38
C GLY A 225 23.66 -19.57 -14.63
N VAL A 226 22.97 -19.49 -15.78
CA VAL A 226 23.51 -19.95 -17.07
C VAL A 226 24.78 -19.18 -17.44
N ARG A 227 24.78 -17.85 -17.31
CA ARG A 227 25.93 -17.00 -17.63
C ARG A 227 27.10 -17.22 -16.65
N TRP A 228 26.81 -17.28 -15.36
CA TRP A 228 27.81 -17.50 -14.32
C TRP A 228 28.42 -18.88 -14.41
N LYS A 229 27.65 -19.93 -14.71
CA LYS A 229 28.21 -21.28 -14.94
C LYS A 229 29.30 -21.27 -16.02
N LYS A 230 29.08 -20.55 -17.12
CA LYS A 230 30.06 -20.40 -18.20
C LYS A 230 31.25 -19.53 -17.80
N ALA A 231 31.03 -18.44 -17.07
CA ALA A 231 32.09 -17.52 -16.65
C ALA A 231 32.95 -18.08 -15.49
N TRP A 232 32.37 -18.94 -14.65
CA TRP A 232 33.03 -19.52 -13.49
C TRP A 232 34.18 -20.45 -13.87
N SER A 233 34.08 -21.10 -15.04
CA SER A 233 35.11 -22.00 -15.55
C SER A 233 36.23 -21.31 -16.32
N THR A 234 36.15 -20.00 -16.59
CA THR A 234 37.15 -19.32 -17.45
C THR A 234 38.31 -18.73 -16.66
N THR A 235 38.05 -17.98 -15.58
CA THR A 235 39.10 -17.20 -14.88
C THR A 235 38.88 -17.12 -13.36
N PRO A 236 39.94 -17.09 -12.54
CA PRO A 236 39.85 -16.80 -11.10
C PRO A 236 39.15 -15.47 -10.78
N GLU A 237 39.38 -14.43 -11.58
CA GLU A 237 38.81 -13.09 -11.39
C GLU A 237 37.29 -13.10 -11.55
N ALA A 238 36.77 -13.84 -12.53
CA ALA A 238 35.33 -14.02 -12.70
C ALA A 238 34.69 -14.69 -11.48
N ARG A 239 35.35 -15.71 -10.91
CA ARG A 239 34.87 -16.38 -9.69
C ARG A 239 34.85 -15.43 -8.50
N HIS A 240 35.88 -14.61 -8.32
CA HIS A 240 35.92 -13.63 -7.24
C HIS A 240 34.80 -12.60 -7.36
N LYS A 241 34.58 -12.05 -8.56
CA LYS A 241 33.48 -11.11 -8.82
C LYS A 241 32.11 -11.73 -8.52
N ILE A 242 31.86 -12.94 -9.00
CA ILE A 242 30.58 -13.65 -8.76
C ILE A 242 30.38 -13.91 -7.26
N ARG A 243 31.42 -14.38 -6.55
CA ARG A 243 31.35 -14.56 -5.09
C ARG A 243 31.02 -13.27 -4.36
N SER A 244 31.66 -12.16 -4.73
CA SER A 244 31.39 -10.85 -4.14
C SER A 244 29.92 -10.45 -4.31
N VAL A 245 29.36 -10.60 -5.51
CA VAL A 245 27.94 -10.33 -5.77
C VAL A 245 27.03 -11.22 -4.92
N ILE A 246 27.34 -12.52 -4.80
CA ILE A 246 26.58 -13.46 -3.96
C ILE A 246 26.64 -13.03 -2.49
N TYR A 247 27.82 -12.71 -1.95
CA TYR A 247 27.96 -12.33 -0.54
C TYR A 247 27.22 -11.03 -0.22
N TRP A 248 27.32 -10.01 -1.07
CA TRP A 248 26.55 -8.77 -0.90
C TRP A 248 25.04 -9.02 -0.98
N SER A 249 24.61 -9.87 -1.91
CA SER A 249 23.20 -10.24 -2.08
C SER A 249 22.64 -10.97 -0.85
N LEU A 250 23.39 -11.95 -0.34
CA LEU A 250 23.05 -12.67 0.88
C LEU A 250 23.06 -11.75 2.10
N GLY A 251 24.03 -10.84 2.19
CA GLY A 251 24.08 -9.83 3.25
C GLY A 251 22.84 -8.94 3.27
N VAL A 252 22.39 -8.46 2.10
CA VAL A 252 21.15 -7.67 1.98
C VAL A 252 19.93 -8.47 2.43
N VAL A 253 19.76 -9.70 1.94
CA VAL A 253 18.62 -10.54 2.33
C VAL A 253 18.66 -10.84 3.83
N ALA A 254 19.83 -11.19 4.37
CA ALA A 254 19.99 -11.45 5.79
C ALA A 254 19.59 -10.23 6.64
N VAL A 255 20.05 -9.03 6.29
CA VAL A 255 19.70 -7.79 7.00
C VAL A 255 18.21 -7.49 6.91
N LEU A 256 17.61 -7.60 5.73
CA LEU A 256 16.21 -7.23 5.51
C LEU A 256 15.21 -8.24 6.07
N TRP A 257 15.62 -9.50 6.26
CA TRP A 257 14.76 -10.57 6.77
C TRP A 257 15.11 -11.02 8.19
N VAL A 258 16.13 -10.44 8.84
CA VAL A 258 16.51 -10.83 10.20
C VAL A 258 15.36 -10.71 11.20
N LEU A 259 14.57 -9.64 11.12
CA LEU A 259 13.46 -9.39 12.03
C LEU A 259 12.32 -10.40 11.86
N PRO A 260 11.76 -10.59 10.64
CA PRO A 260 10.67 -11.55 10.48
C PRO A 260 11.12 -13.01 10.65
N LEU A 261 12.36 -13.36 10.29
CA LEU A 261 12.88 -14.69 10.57
C LEU A 261 13.12 -14.89 12.07
N GLY A 262 13.59 -13.86 12.77
CA GLY A 262 13.73 -13.88 14.22
C GLY A 262 12.39 -14.08 14.93
N GLU A 263 11.34 -13.42 14.46
CA GLU A 263 9.96 -13.62 14.93
C GLU A 263 9.51 -15.07 14.71
N ALA A 264 9.68 -15.60 13.50
CA ALA A 264 9.28 -16.97 13.19
C ALA A 264 10.02 -18.01 14.05
N VAL A 265 11.31 -17.79 14.33
CA VAL A 265 12.10 -18.67 15.21
C VAL A 265 11.65 -18.53 16.66
N ALA A 266 11.43 -17.32 17.16
CA ALA A 266 11.02 -17.07 18.54
C ALA A 266 9.63 -17.65 18.86
N ASN A 267 8.74 -17.69 17.86
CA ASN A 267 7.34 -18.08 18.04
C ASN A 267 7.00 -19.45 17.41
N ASN A 268 7.95 -20.38 17.35
CA ASN A 268 7.76 -21.76 16.84
C ASN A 268 7.06 -21.84 15.46
N GLY A 269 7.47 -20.98 14.53
CA GLY A 269 6.87 -20.83 13.20
C GLY A 269 6.15 -19.50 13.01
N GLY A 270 5.68 -18.87 14.10
CA GLY A 270 5.17 -17.49 14.14
C GLY A 270 4.26 -17.12 12.99
N ASN A 271 4.46 -15.93 12.45
CA ASN A 271 3.64 -15.41 11.35
C ASN A 271 3.75 -16.23 10.06
N LEU A 272 4.87 -16.92 9.81
CA LEU A 272 5.02 -17.79 8.63
C LEU A 272 4.06 -18.97 8.68
N LEU A 273 3.88 -19.57 9.86
CA LEU A 273 2.94 -20.67 10.06
C LEU A 273 1.49 -20.18 9.93
N GLU A 274 1.18 -18.98 10.46
CA GLU A 274 -0.14 -18.35 10.29
C GLU A 274 -0.45 -18.09 8.81
N GLY A 275 0.51 -17.57 8.04
CA GLY A 275 0.36 -17.39 6.60
C GLY A 275 0.11 -18.72 5.89
N TRP A 276 0.84 -19.77 6.25
CA TRP A 276 0.63 -21.10 5.70
C TRP A 276 -0.76 -21.67 6.01
N LYS A 277 -1.23 -21.57 7.27
CA LYS A 277 -2.59 -21.97 7.65
C LYS A 277 -3.64 -21.18 6.85
N ALA A 278 -3.46 -19.88 6.69
CA ALA A 278 -4.35 -19.04 5.91
C ALA A 278 -4.47 -19.51 4.45
N THR A 279 -3.37 -19.95 3.83
CA THR A 279 -3.42 -20.49 2.45
C THR A 279 -4.18 -21.82 2.32
N ARG A 280 -4.40 -22.53 3.42
CA ARG A 280 -5.15 -23.80 3.46
C ARG A 280 -6.62 -23.63 3.81
N ALA A 281 -7.03 -22.44 4.26
CA ALA A 281 -8.43 -22.16 4.54
C ALA A 281 -9.24 -22.22 3.24
N THR A 282 -10.36 -22.96 3.26
CA THR A 282 -11.28 -23.05 2.13
C THR A 282 -12.02 -21.73 2.00
N VAL A 283 -11.73 -20.95 0.97
CA VAL A 283 -12.45 -19.71 0.68
C VAL A 283 -13.46 -19.95 -0.42
N GLU A 284 -14.68 -19.43 -0.27
CA GLU A 284 -15.74 -19.53 -1.27
C GLU A 284 -15.33 -18.80 -2.57
N VAL A 285 -15.01 -19.56 -3.62
CA VAL A 285 -14.56 -19.00 -4.91
C VAL A 285 -15.77 -18.55 -5.73
N ARG A 286 -16.17 -17.28 -5.62
CA ARG A 286 -17.23 -16.73 -6.48
C ARG A 286 -16.74 -16.42 -7.90
N GLY A 287 -16.72 -17.43 -8.78
CA GLY A 287 -16.89 -17.21 -10.22
C GLY A 287 -15.63 -17.31 -11.08
N ALA A 288 -15.48 -18.44 -11.78
CA ALA A 288 -14.47 -18.69 -12.80
C ALA A 288 -14.43 -17.63 -13.94
N SER A 289 -15.52 -16.88 -14.15
CA SER A 289 -15.62 -15.86 -15.21
C SER A 289 -14.86 -14.56 -14.91
N ALA A 290 -14.66 -14.20 -13.64
CA ALA A 290 -13.86 -13.03 -13.23
C ALA A 290 -12.36 -13.34 -13.35
N ALA A 291 -11.94 -14.53 -12.89
CA ALA A 291 -10.59 -15.04 -13.10
C ALA A 291 -10.26 -15.16 -14.60
N GLY A 292 -11.18 -15.71 -15.40
CA GLY A 292 -11.02 -15.84 -16.85
C GLY A 292 -10.88 -14.49 -17.58
N ARG A 293 -11.73 -13.48 -17.25
CA ARG A 293 -11.61 -12.13 -17.81
C ARG A 293 -10.28 -11.46 -17.46
N THR A 294 -9.81 -11.66 -16.23
CA THR A 294 -8.58 -11.04 -15.76
C THR A 294 -7.33 -11.72 -16.35
N LEU A 295 -7.36 -13.05 -16.47
CA LEU A 295 -6.36 -13.82 -17.22
C LEU A 295 -6.32 -13.41 -18.70
N MET A 296 -7.48 -13.19 -19.35
CA MET A 296 -7.52 -12.71 -20.74
C MET A 296 -6.90 -11.32 -20.91
N LEU A 297 -7.22 -10.38 -20.00
CA LEU A 297 -6.63 -9.02 -20.01
C LEU A 297 -5.11 -9.06 -19.79
N MET A 298 -4.58 -10.07 -19.11
CA MET A 298 -3.15 -10.28 -18.87
C MET A 298 -2.44 -11.05 -19.99
N LEU A 299 -3.14 -11.98 -20.65
CA LEU A 299 -2.65 -12.72 -21.81
C LEU A 299 -2.56 -11.85 -23.05
N ALA A 300 -3.42 -10.82 -23.19
CA ALA A 300 -3.33 -9.87 -24.30
C ALA A 300 -1.93 -9.21 -24.42
N PRO A 301 -1.33 -8.66 -23.34
CA PRO A 301 0.06 -8.20 -23.37
C PRO A 301 1.09 -9.29 -23.69
N ALA A 302 0.92 -10.53 -23.19
CA ALA A 302 1.80 -11.65 -23.53
C ALA A 302 1.76 -12.00 -25.03
N VAL A 303 0.54 -12.02 -25.60
CA VAL A 303 0.32 -12.20 -27.04
C VAL A 303 0.95 -11.05 -27.83
N LEU A 304 0.81 -9.81 -27.39
CA LEU A 304 1.41 -8.63 -28.02
C LEU A 304 2.94 -8.59 -27.93
N LEU A 305 3.52 -9.10 -26.84
CA LEU A 305 4.97 -9.18 -26.65
C LEU A 305 5.61 -10.32 -27.46
N SER A 306 4.85 -11.38 -27.78
CA SER A 306 5.40 -12.58 -28.43
C SER A 306 6.04 -12.33 -29.82
N PRO A 307 5.46 -11.53 -30.75
CA PRO A 307 6.12 -11.21 -32.02
C PRO A 307 7.35 -10.32 -31.81
N LEU A 308 7.30 -9.41 -30.83
CA LEU A 308 8.40 -8.50 -30.49
C LEU A 308 9.61 -9.25 -29.92
N LEU A 309 9.35 -10.27 -29.10
CA LEU A 309 10.34 -11.24 -28.62
C LEU A 309 11.00 -11.98 -29.78
N VAL A 310 10.21 -12.55 -30.69
CA VAL A 310 10.70 -13.27 -31.87
C VAL A 310 11.55 -12.36 -32.77
N ILE A 311 11.12 -11.12 -33.00
CA ILE A 311 11.89 -10.16 -33.81
C ILE A 311 13.20 -9.77 -33.12
N SER A 312 13.17 -9.52 -31.80
CA SER A 312 14.36 -9.21 -31.01
C SER A 312 15.37 -10.36 -31.00
N TRP A 313 14.87 -11.59 -31.04
CA TRP A 313 15.68 -12.80 -31.19
C TRP A 313 16.34 -12.86 -32.57
N LYS A 314 15.55 -12.71 -33.64
CA LYS A 314 16.04 -12.71 -35.03
C LYS A 314 17.08 -11.61 -35.32
N ARG A 315 16.92 -10.43 -34.73
CA ARG A 315 17.82 -9.27 -34.94
C ARG A 315 19.07 -9.27 -34.05
N ASN A 316 19.27 -10.32 -33.27
CA ASN A 316 20.36 -10.47 -32.31
C ASN A 316 20.49 -9.31 -31.29
N LEU A 317 19.37 -8.84 -30.71
CA LEU A 317 19.35 -7.68 -29.79
C LEU A 317 19.18 -8.12 -28.32
N PRO A 318 20.26 -8.45 -27.57
CA PRO A 318 20.16 -9.13 -26.27
C PRO A 318 19.37 -8.32 -25.23
N SER A 319 19.67 -7.04 -25.04
CA SER A 319 19.01 -6.19 -24.04
C SER A 319 17.51 -6.06 -24.25
N ARG A 320 17.05 -6.12 -25.50
CA ARG A 320 15.64 -6.03 -25.89
C ARG A 320 14.89 -7.33 -25.65
N ARG A 321 15.56 -8.47 -25.86
CA ARG A 321 15.01 -9.77 -25.46
C ARG A 321 14.79 -9.83 -23.97
N GLN A 322 15.79 -9.41 -23.19
CA GLN A 322 15.68 -9.43 -21.73
C GLN A 322 14.57 -8.51 -21.22
N LEU A 323 14.42 -7.31 -21.79
CA LEU A 323 13.30 -6.42 -21.48
C LEU A 323 11.94 -7.09 -21.70
N ALA A 324 11.78 -7.73 -22.85
CA ALA A 324 10.53 -8.39 -23.21
C ALA A 324 10.26 -9.64 -22.35
N THR A 325 11.30 -10.41 -22.02
CA THR A 325 11.21 -11.53 -21.08
C THR A 325 10.79 -11.06 -19.70
N THR A 326 11.40 -9.99 -19.17
CA THR A 326 11.01 -9.42 -17.88
C THR A 326 9.56 -8.95 -17.88
N ALA A 327 9.13 -8.28 -18.96
CA ALA A 327 7.75 -7.81 -19.09
C ALA A 327 6.73 -8.96 -19.09
N LEU A 328 7.02 -10.03 -19.83
CA LEU A 328 6.19 -11.23 -19.83
C LEU A 328 6.10 -11.88 -18.44
N VAL A 329 7.24 -12.02 -17.76
CA VAL A 329 7.29 -12.65 -16.43
C VAL A 329 6.57 -11.80 -15.37
N ALA A 330 6.71 -10.48 -15.42
CA ALA A 330 5.96 -9.57 -14.55
C ALA A 330 4.45 -9.73 -14.75
N ALA A 331 3.99 -9.80 -16.00
CA ALA A 331 2.57 -10.00 -16.32
C ALA A 331 2.05 -11.35 -15.81
N VAL A 332 2.80 -12.44 -16.03
CA VAL A 332 2.42 -13.77 -15.55
C VAL A 332 2.37 -13.81 -14.04
N GLY A 333 3.39 -13.29 -13.35
CA GLY A 333 3.42 -13.26 -11.89
C GLY A 333 2.28 -12.43 -11.28
N ALA A 334 1.94 -11.30 -11.89
CA ALA A 334 0.78 -10.51 -11.47
C ALA A 334 -0.54 -11.23 -11.73
N ALA A 335 -0.68 -11.92 -12.86
CA ALA A 335 -1.87 -12.73 -13.16
C ALA A 335 -2.04 -13.91 -12.18
N ILE A 336 -0.95 -14.57 -11.79
CA ILE A 336 -0.96 -15.59 -10.74
C ILE A 336 -1.41 -14.97 -9.42
N GLY A 337 -0.85 -13.81 -9.04
CA GLY A 337 -1.28 -13.09 -7.84
C GLY A 337 -2.77 -12.78 -7.82
N GLN A 338 -3.32 -12.35 -8.96
CA GLN A 338 -4.77 -12.16 -9.11
C GLN A 338 -5.57 -13.45 -8.98
N ALA A 339 -5.13 -14.54 -9.60
CA ALA A 339 -5.82 -15.82 -9.54
C ALA A 339 -5.84 -16.41 -8.12
N MET A 340 -4.90 -16.02 -7.26
CA MET A 340 -4.82 -16.45 -5.87
C MET A 340 -5.76 -15.66 -4.93
N VAL A 341 -6.43 -14.61 -5.41
CA VAL A 341 -7.27 -13.77 -4.54
C VAL A 341 -8.74 -14.18 -4.56
N PRO A 342 -9.36 -14.38 -3.38
CA PRO A 342 -10.78 -14.70 -3.28
C PRO A 342 -11.68 -13.57 -3.78
N VAL A 343 -12.83 -13.95 -4.33
CA VAL A 343 -13.70 -13.05 -5.11
C VAL A 343 -14.61 -12.14 -4.26
N GLY A 344 -14.48 -12.16 -2.93
CA GLY A 344 -15.30 -11.39 -1.99
C GLY A 344 -14.74 -10.04 -1.54
N ASN A 345 -13.54 -9.65 -1.98
CA ASN A 345 -12.82 -8.50 -1.46
C ASN A 345 -12.84 -7.32 -2.45
N PRO A 346 -12.93 -6.04 -2.01
CA PRO A 346 -12.62 -4.90 -2.86
C PRO A 346 -11.27 -5.07 -3.56
N ALA A 347 -11.33 -5.45 -4.83
CA ALA A 347 -10.49 -5.08 -5.97
C ALA A 347 -9.06 -4.56 -5.64
N SER A 348 -8.97 -3.48 -4.88
CA SER A 348 -7.76 -2.69 -4.56
C SER A 348 -6.48 -3.46 -4.22
N LEU A 349 -6.51 -4.57 -3.47
CA LEU A 349 -5.28 -5.22 -2.99
C LEU A 349 -4.45 -5.96 -4.05
N VAL A 350 -4.99 -6.17 -5.26
CA VAL A 350 -4.32 -7.02 -6.27
C VAL A 350 -4.21 -6.36 -7.64
N TRP A 351 -5.03 -5.35 -7.90
CA TRP A 351 -4.87 -4.53 -9.09
C TRP A 351 -3.55 -3.78 -9.10
N VAL A 352 -2.92 -3.53 -7.95
CA VAL A 352 -1.71 -2.72 -7.87
C VAL A 352 -0.49 -3.45 -8.48
N PRO A 353 -0.13 -4.70 -8.08
CA PRO A 353 0.88 -5.47 -8.81
C PRO A 353 0.56 -5.65 -10.29
N MET A 354 -0.71 -5.85 -10.63
CA MET A 354 -1.18 -5.94 -12.02
C MET A 354 -0.95 -4.65 -12.80
N ALA A 355 -1.21 -3.50 -12.19
CA ALA A 355 -1.03 -2.20 -12.80
C ALA A 355 0.45 -1.88 -13.01
N VAL A 356 1.31 -2.22 -12.04
CA VAL A 356 2.77 -2.13 -12.19
C VAL A 356 3.26 -3.01 -13.36
N ALA A 357 2.81 -4.27 -13.41
CA ALA A 357 3.15 -5.17 -14.51
C ALA A 357 2.65 -4.61 -15.85
N ALA A 358 1.42 -4.09 -15.91
CA ALA A 358 0.86 -3.47 -17.10
C ALA A 358 1.71 -2.28 -17.57
N VAL A 359 2.09 -1.35 -16.67
CA VAL A 359 3.00 -0.22 -17.01
C VAL A 359 4.28 -0.72 -17.61
N PHE A 360 4.91 -1.69 -16.97
CA PHE A 360 6.19 -2.20 -17.43
C PHE A 360 6.06 -2.92 -18.78
N VAL A 361 4.97 -3.65 -19.01
CA VAL A 361 4.68 -4.27 -20.30
C VAL A 361 4.41 -3.24 -21.38
N PHE A 362 3.62 -2.20 -21.10
CA PHE A 362 3.39 -1.11 -22.04
C PHE A 362 4.72 -0.42 -22.38
N PHE A 363 5.53 -0.10 -21.37
CA PHE A 363 6.88 0.43 -21.56
C PHE A 363 7.71 -0.45 -22.49
N ALA A 364 7.78 -1.76 -22.21
CA ALA A 364 8.52 -2.71 -23.05
C ALA A 364 7.99 -2.75 -24.48
N THR A 365 6.66 -2.81 -24.64
CA THR A 365 5.98 -2.84 -25.93
C THR A 365 6.28 -1.57 -26.74
N GLY A 366 6.17 -0.40 -26.11
CA GLY A 366 6.46 0.89 -26.75
C GLY A 366 7.90 1.01 -27.20
N VAL A 367 8.86 0.60 -26.37
CA VAL A 367 10.30 0.57 -26.71
C VAL A 367 10.57 -0.36 -27.89
N LEU A 368 10.00 -1.56 -27.88
CA LEU A 368 10.20 -2.57 -28.92
C LEU A 368 9.51 -2.18 -30.24
N ALA A 369 8.28 -1.67 -30.18
CA ALA A 369 7.54 -1.20 -31.35
C ALA A 369 8.24 0.00 -32.00
N ALA A 370 8.73 0.95 -31.20
CA ALA A 370 9.48 2.08 -31.68
C ALA A 370 10.77 1.64 -32.38
N ASP A 371 11.46 0.62 -31.86
CA ASP A 371 12.65 0.07 -32.49
C ASP A 371 12.36 -0.62 -33.84
N ILE A 372 11.27 -1.38 -33.92
CA ILE A 372 10.83 -2.00 -35.18
C ILE A 372 10.49 -0.93 -36.21
N ALA A 373 9.73 0.09 -35.80
CA ALA A 373 9.38 1.22 -36.64
C ALA A 373 10.60 2.03 -37.06
N ALA A 374 11.67 2.05 -36.25
CA ALA A 374 12.91 2.80 -36.47
C ALA A 374 13.90 2.17 -37.47
N GLY A 375 13.45 1.29 -38.38
CA GLY A 375 14.22 0.85 -39.55
C GLY A 375 14.98 2.02 -40.23
N THR A 376 16.17 1.73 -40.75
CA THR A 376 17.36 2.56 -41.09
C THR A 376 17.14 3.92 -41.79
N GLY A 377 16.31 4.81 -41.25
CA GLY A 377 16.06 6.14 -41.81
C GLY A 377 16.07 7.27 -40.77
N PRO A 378 16.33 8.53 -41.19
CA PRO A 378 16.48 9.70 -40.30
C PRO A 378 15.25 10.04 -39.44
N ARG A 379 14.08 9.45 -39.71
CA ARG A 379 12.82 9.72 -39.00
C ARG A 379 12.68 8.96 -37.66
N ARG A 380 13.81 8.63 -37.02
CA ARG A 380 13.91 7.81 -35.80
C ARG A 380 13.28 8.48 -34.58
N ALA A 381 13.49 9.78 -34.42
CA ALA A 381 12.99 10.54 -33.28
C ALA A 381 11.46 10.70 -33.31
N PHE A 382 10.88 10.91 -34.49
CA PHE A 382 9.43 11.11 -34.65
C PHE A 382 8.63 9.84 -34.34
N ARG A 383 9.08 8.67 -34.83
CA ARG A 383 8.36 7.39 -34.62
C ARG A 383 8.42 6.92 -33.16
N LEU A 384 9.54 7.19 -32.49
CA LEU A 384 9.71 6.85 -31.07
C LEU A 384 8.90 7.79 -30.18
N SER A 385 8.84 9.08 -30.53
CA SER A 385 7.94 10.03 -29.87
C SER A 385 6.48 9.60 -30.06
N PHE A 386 6.07 9.22 -31.27
CA PHE A 386 4.70 8.76 -31.54
C PHE A 386 4.35 7.49 -30.74
N ALA A 387 5.19 6.47 -30.71
CA ALA A 387 4.93 5.25 -29.94
C ALA A 387 4.83 5.53 -28.43
N VAL A 388 5.70 6.39 -27.90
CA VAL A 388 5.66 6.85 -26.51
C VAL A 388 4.39 7.66 -26.23
N TRP A 389 3.97 8.55 -27.13
CA TRP A 389 2.72 9.31 -27.02
C TRP A 389 1.47 8.43 -27.13
N THR A 390 1.50 7.38 -27.95
CA THR A 390 0.38 6.43 -28.07
C THR A 390 0.26 5.57 -26.83
N MET A 391 1.40 5.16 -26.26
CA MET A 391 1.47 4.47 -24.96
C MET A 391 0.96 5.37 -23.83
N LEU A 392 1.37 6.65 -23.82
CA LEU A 392 0.89 7.67 -22.89
C LEU A 392 -0.63 7.88 -23.01
N LEU A 393 -1.16 7.94 -24.23
CA LEU A 393 -2.60 8.07 -24.48
C LEU A 393 -3.36 6.82 -24.03
N ALA A 394 -2.89 5.62 -24.36
CA ALA A 394 -3.53 4.37 -23.93
C ALA A 394 -3.56 4.22 -22.40
N LEU A 395 -2.49 4.65 -21.74
CA LEU A 395 -2.35 4.62 -20.28
C LEU A 395 -3.13 5.74 -19.59
N ALA A 396 -3.22 6.92 -20.23
CA ALA A 396 -4.10 8.00 -19.79
C ALA A 396 -5.58 7.59 -19.95
N PHE A 397 -5.98 6.98 -21.06
CA PHE A 397 -7.35 6.50 -21.26
C PHE A 397 -7.74 5.37 -20.30
N SER A 398 -6.81 4.46 -19.95
CA SER A 398 -7.08 3.41 -18.97
C SER A 398 -7.13 3.91 -17.52
N THR A 399 -6.43 5.01 -17.21
CA THR A 399 -6.45 5.64 -15.87
C THR A 399 -7.60 6.62 -15.68
N VAL A 400 -8.09 7.27 -16.76
CA VAL A 400 -9.24 8.20 -16.71
C VAL A 400 -10.56 7.52 -16.30
N HIS A 401 -10.69 6.20 -16.44
CA HIS A 401 -11.84 5.45 -15.92
C HIS A 401 -11.73 5.06 -14.43
N TYR A 402 -10.57 5.28 -13.81
CA TYR A 402 -10.40 5.31 -12.35
C TYR A 402 -10.42 6.77 -11.89
N LEU A 403 -11.57 7.42 -12.05
CA LEU A 403 -11.82 8.69 -11.36
C LEU A 403 -11.60 8.47 -9.86
N PRO A 404 -11.05 9.46 -9.13
CA PRO A 404 -10.82 9.34 -7.71
C PRO A 404 -12.17 9.02 -7.07
N HIS A 405 -12.35 7.78 -6.63
CA HIS A 405 -13.20 7.54 -5.50
C HIS A 405 -12.58 8.39 -4.41
N GLN A 406 -13.15 9.58 -4.20
CA GLN A 406 -12.86 10.38 -3.02
C GLN A 406 -12.90 9.40 -1.88
N ASN A 407 -11.78 9.24 -1.16
CA ASN A 407 -11.73 8.34 -0.02
C ASN A 407 -12.93 8.72 0.86
N PRO A 408 -14.03 7.95 0.86
CA PRO A 408 -15.28 8.42 1.42
C PRO A 408 -15.09 8.61 2.93
N PHE A 409 -14.24 7.78 3.52
CA PHE A 409 -13.77 7.91 4.90
C PHE A 409 -13.07 9.24 5.14
N GLY A 410 -12.21 9.71 4.24
CA GLY A 410 -11.54 11.00 4.41
C GLY A 410 -12.55 12.16 4.42
N SER A 411 -13.36 12.30 3.38
CA SER A 411 -14.33 13.40 3.30
C SER A 411 -15.38 13.37 4.41
N GLU A 412 -15.73 12.20 4.94
CA GLU A 412 -16.71 12.04 6.01
C GLU A 412 -16.09 12.16 7.42
N LEU A 413 -14.89 11.63 7.67
CA LEU A 413 -14.26 11.61 8.99
C LEU A 413 -13.37 12.82 9.29
N PHE A 414 -12.70 13.41 8.28
CA PHE A 414 -11.77 14.53 8.53
C PHE A 414 -12.44 15.71 9.26
N PRO A 415 -13.67 16.13 8.91
CA PRO A 415 -14.33 17.23 9.62
C PRO A 415 -14.61 16.93 11.10
N ALA A 416 -14.76 15.64 11.46
CA ALA A 416 -14.99 15.21 12.83
C ALA A 416 -13.69 15.13 13.65
N ILE A 417 -12.54 14.81 13.04
CA ILE A 417 -11.30 14.55 13.78
C ILE A 417 -10.81 15.77 14.56
N GLU A 418 -10.85 16.96 13.96
CA GLU A 418 -10.31 18.18 14.59
C GLU A 418 -11.06 18.59 15.87
N PRO A 419 -12.39 18.80 15.85
CA PRO A 419 -13.14 19.13 17.07
C PRO A 419 -13.08 18.01 18.12
N LEU A 420 -13.03 16.75 17.68
CA LEU A 420 -12.85 15.61 18.58
C LEU A 420 -11.46 15.61 19.22
N ALA A 421 -10.40 15.87 18.45
CA ALA A 421 -9.03 15.95 18.96
C ALA A 421 -8.85 17.14 19.92
N GLU A 422 -9.45 18.29 19.63
CA GLU A 422 -9.45 19.46 20.52
C GLU A 422 -10.06 19.12 21.88
N GLY A 423 -11.25 18.51 21.92
CA GLY A 423 -11.86 18.14 23.19
C GLY A 423 -11.07 17.08 23.98
N VAL A 424 -10.24 16.27 23.31
CA VAL A 424 -9.31 15.36 24.00
C VAL A 424 -8.02 16.07 24.46
N ARG A 425 -7.55 17.11 23.75
CA ARG A 425 -6.41 17.93 24.19
C ARG A 425 -6.69 18.63 25.52
N ASP A 426 -7.95 18.90 25.85
CA ASP A 426 -8.34 19.47 27.14
C ASP A 426 -8.27 18.49 28.31
N LEU A 427 -8.11 17.18 28.06
CA LEU A 427 -7.89 16.21 29.12
C LEU A 427 -6.56 16.46 29.86
N PRO A 428 -6.44 16.14 31.15
CA PRO A 428 -5.15 16.12 31.85
C PRO A 428 -4.15 15.19 31.15
N ALA A 429 -2.85 15.48 31.24
CA ALA A 429 -1.83 14.52 30.79
C ALA A 429 -1.93 13.23 31.62
N GLY A 430 -2.01 12.08 30.93
CA GLY A 430 -2.21 10.79 31.59
C GLY A 430 -2.40 9.65 30.59
N ASN A 431 -2.52 8.44 31.12
CA ASN A 431 -2.76 7.22 30.35
C ASN A 431 -4.27 6.95 30.26
N TYR A 432 -4.80 6.98 29.04
CA TYR A 432 -6.22 6.77 28.76
C TYR A 432 -6.45 5.51 27.95
N TRP A 433 -7.55 4.80 28.26
CA TRP A 433 -8.01 3.65 27.48
C TRP A 433 -8.88 4.09 26.31
N PHE A 434 -8.65 3.54 25.12
CA PHE A 434 -9.52 3.75 23.96
C PHE A 434 -10.49 2.60 23.75
N HIS A 435 -11.78 2.90 23.67
CA HIS A 435 -12.81 1.96 23.25
C HIS A 435 -13.43 2.42 21.93
N PRO A 436 -13.02 1.86 20.77
CA PRO A 436 -13.66 2.15 19.50
C PRO A 436 -15.04 1.48 19.46
N ILE A 437 -16.12 2.26 19.53
CA ILE A 437 -17.50 1.77 19.39
C ILE A 437 -17.99 2.14 17.98
N GLY A 438 -18.47 1.15 17.21
CA GLY A 438 -19.04 1.38 15.86
C GLY A 438 -18.26 0.75 14.70
N GLY A 439 -17.62 -0.40 14.92
CA GLY A 439 -17.00 -1.20 13.86
C GLY A 439 -15.80 -0.54 13.16
N PRO A 440 -15.53 -0.84 11.87
CA PRO A 440 -14.33 -0.38 11.16
C PRO A 440 -14.15 1.15 11.14
N ARG A 441 -15.25 1.91 11.11
CA ARG A 441 -15.22 3.38 11.15
C ARG A 441 -14.75 3.91 12.52
N GLY A 442 -15.20 3.30 13.61
CA GLY A 442 -14.79 3.66 14.97
C GLY A 442 -13.31 3.38 15.20
N VAL A 443 -12.82 2.25 14.67
CA VAL A 443 -11.39 1.90 14.65
C VAL A 443 -10.57 2.95 13.88
N ALA A 444 -11.00 3.32 12.67
CA ALA A 444 -10.28 4.30 11.85
C ALA A 444 -10.20 5.67 12.51
N LEU A 445 -11.30 6.13 13.13
CA LEU A 445 -11.35 7.38 13.90
C LEU A 445 -10.45 7.31 15.13
N GLY A 446 -10.46 6.18 15.84
CA GLY A 446 -9.62 5.98 17.02
C GLY A 446 -8.14 5.99 16.75
N LEU A 447 -7.73 5.39 15.64
CA LEU A 447 -6.34 5.44 15.17
C LEU A 447 -5.92 6.88 14.84
N ALA A 448 -6.80 7.66 14.20
CA ALA A 448 -6.54 9.06 13.89
C ALA A 448 -6.37 9.90 15.18
N LEU A 449 -7.27 9.75 16.14
CA LEU A 449 -7.18 10.41 17.45
C LEU A 449 -5.92 10.00 18.21
N THR A 450 -5.56 8.72 18.18
CA THR A 450 -4.33 8.21 18.82
C THR A 450 -3.08 8.85 18.20
N ALA A 451 -3.02 8.97 16.87
CA ALA A 451 -1.91 9.63 16.18
C ALA A 451 -1.81 11.12 16.56
N GLU A 452 -2.95 11.80 16.64
CA GLU A 452 -3.01 13.22 17.01
C GLU A 452 -2.58 13.45 18.47
N LEU A 453 -3.06 12.63 19.40
CA LEU A 453 -2.75 12.76 20.82
C LEU A 453 -1.29 12.45 21.12
N ARG A 454 -0.69 11.51 20.40
CA ARG A 454 0.74 11.24 20.52
C ARG A 454 1.59 12.44 20.11
N SER A 455 1.16 13.19 19.10
CA SER A 455 1.83 14.44 18.71
C SER A 455 1.84 15.48 19.84
N SER A 456 0.86 15.42 20.75
CA SER A 456 0.78 16.26 21.96
C SER A 456 1.52 15.69 23.19
N GLY A 457 2.29 14.61 23.02
CA GLY A 457 3.06 13.98 24.10
C GLY A 457 2.23 13.07 25.02
N ARG A 458 1.03 12.67 24.60
CA ARG A 458 0.14 11.78 25.37
C ARG A 458 0.16 10.38 24.78
N GLU A 459 0.29 9.38 25.64
CA GLU A 459 0.27 7.98 25.23
C GLU A 459 -1.11 7.39 25.50
N LEU A 460 -1.62 6.66 24.51
CA LEU A 460 -2.97 6.11 24.55
C LEU A 460 -2.89 4.59 24.51
N LEU A 461 -3.47 3.98 25.54
CA LEU A 461 -3.54 2.53 25.70
C LEU A 461 -4.79 2.03 24.96
N VAL A 462 -4.65 0.94 24.22
CA VAL A 462 -5.70 0.47 23.31
C VAL A 462 -6.07 -0.98 23.60
N GLU A 463 -7.35 -1.30 23.47
CA GLU A 463 -7.85 -2.67 23.52
C GLU A 463 -7.74 -3.38 22.16
N GLU A 464 -8.00 -4.69 22.15
CA GLU A 464 -8.30 -5.40 20.91
C GLU A 464 -9.59 -4.84 20.26
N PRO A 465 -9.66 -4.70 18.93
CA PRO A 465 -8.70 -5.16 17.92
C PRO A 465 -7.57 -4.16 17.60
N LEU A 466 -7.56 -2.95 18.18
CA LEU A 466 -6.59 -1.91 17.81
C LEU A 466 -5.15 -2.28 18.19
N ALA A 467 -5.01 -2.94 19.33
CA ALA A 467 -3.77 -3.51 19.83
C ALA A 467 -3.06 -4.40 18.79
N ARG A 468 -3.80 -5.22 18.06
CA ARG A 468 -3.27 -6.02 16.96
C ARG A 468 -2.52 -5.19 15.91
N TYR A 469 -3.02 -4.00 15.60
CA TYR A 469 -2.41 -3.09 14.63
C TYR A 469 -1.25 -2.29 15.23
N LEU A 470 -1.38 -1.88 16.49
CA LEU A 470 -0.41 -1.00 17.16
C LEU A 470 0.71 -1.74 17.90
N GLY A 471 0.60 -3.07 18.01
CA GLY A 471 1.57 -3.96 18.63
C GLY A 471 1.21 -4.33 20.07
N ALA A 472 1.55 -5.56 20.46
CA ALA A 472 1.22 -6.11 21.77
C ALA A 472 1.85 -5.36 22.96
N GLY A 473 2.92 -4.58 22.75
CA GLY A 473 3.46 -3.71 23.81
C GLY A 473 2.52 -2.58 24.24
N ARG A 474 1.46 -2.29 23.46
CA ARG A 474 0.39 -1.35 23.84
C ARG A 474 -0.84 -2.04 24.42
N LEU A 475 -0.86 -3.38 24.42
CA LEU A 475 -1.65 -4.16 25.34
C LEU A 475 -0.81 -4.26 26.63
N GLN A 476 -1.11 -3.49 27.67
CA GLN A 476 -1.07 -3.96 29.08
C GLN A 476 -1.00 -2.86 30.15
N HIS A 477 -1.77 -3.17 31.21
CA HIS A 477 -1.51 -3.07 32.66
C HIS A 477 -0.62 -1.93 33.21
N GLY A 478 -1.26 -0.78 33.42
CA GLY A 478 -0.74 0.31 34.26
C GLY A 478 -1.88 0.96 35.06
N ALA A 479 -1.52 1.80 36.04
CA ALA A 479 -2.48 2.62 36.77
C ALA A 479 -3.19 3.58 35.81
N ARG A 480 -4.52 3.64 35.94
CA ARG A 480 -5.43 4.29 34.98
C ARG A 480 -5.67 5.75 35.39
N ASP A 481 -5.66 6.64 34.40
CA ASP A 481 -6.15 8.01 34.58
C ASP A 481 -7.60 8.18 34.08
N GLY A 482 -8.03 7.40 33.08
CA GLY A 482 -9.43 7.32 32.64
C GLY A 482 -9.68 6.44 31.39
N SER A 483 -10.94 6.30 30.98
CA SER A 483 -11.35 5.66 29.71
C SER A 483 -12.00 6.67 28.76
N ILE A 484 -11.70 6.54 27.47
CA ILE A 484 -12.20 7.33 26.35
C ILE A 484 -12.98 6.39 25.44
N TYR A 485 -14.29 6.60 25.39
CA TYR A 485 -15.20 5.88 24.48
C TYR A 485 -15.47 6.76 23.27
N VAL A 486 -15.29 6.22 22.07
CA VAL A 486 -15.59 6.93 20.82
C VAL A 486 -16.68 6.19 20.11
N THR A 487 -17.85 6.82 20.04
CA THR A 487 -19.04 6.24 19.41
C THR A 487 -19.32 6.90 18.06
N ILE A 488 -19.89 6.12 17.13
CA ILE A 488 -20.44 6.62 15.86
C ILE A 488 -21.94 6.31 15.84
N GLY A 489 -22.78 7.35 15.89
CA GLY A 489 -24.24 7.23 15.88
C GLY A 489 -24.93 8.04 16.99
N SER A 490 -26.23 8.29 16.85
CA SER A 490 -26.95 9.35 17.57
C SER A 490 -27.27 9.08 19.05
N ASP A 491 -27.33 7.84 19.54
CA ASP A 491 -28.17 7.58 20.75
C ASP A 491 -27.57 6.73 21.87
N SER A 492 -26.25 6.54 21.95
CA SER A 492 -25.67 6.01 23.20
C SER A 492 -25.60 7.14 24.24
N ALA A 493 -26.59 7.19 25.11
CA ALA A 493 -26.58 8.06 26.29
C ALA A 493 -25.30 7.80 27.09
N PRO A 494 -24.63 8.85 27.61
CA PRO A 494 -23.49 8.66 28.50
C PRO A 494 -23.93 7.77 29.67
N THR A 495 -23.13 6.75 29.99
CA THR A 495 -23.26 6.10 31.29
C THR A 495 -23.17 7.19 32.37
N ALA A 496 -23.91 7.05 33.48
CA ALA A 496 -24.09 8.12 34.48
C ALA A 496 -22.78 8.70 35.08
N GLN A 497 -21.62 8.10 34.78
CA GLN A 497 -20.29 8.50 35.24
C GLN A 497 -19.38 9.07 34.15
N ALA A 498 -19.85 9.14 32.90
CA ALA A 498 -19.02 9.45 31.76
C ALA A 498 -19.37 10.84 31.20
N ARG A 499 -18.38 11.74 31.16
CA ARG A 499 -18.55 13.12 30.67
C ARG A 499 -18.33 13.14 29.17
N ARG A 500 -19.30 13.63 28.40
CA ARG A 500 -19.09 13.97 26.99
C ARG A 500 -18.09 15.12 26.91
N ILE A 501 -16.92 14.86 26.31
CA ILE A 501 -15.83 15.83 26.19
C ILE A 501 -15.77 16.48 24.81
N ALA A 502 -16.27 15.79 23.79
CA ALA A 502 -16.43 16.33 22.44
C ALA A 502 -17.61 15.67 21.74
N GLN A 503 -18.29 16.43 20.91
CA GLN A 503 -19.32 15.95 20.01
C GLN A 503 -19.16 16.63 18.67
N TRP A 504 -19.25 15.86 17.60
CA TRP A 504 -19.38 16.39 16.25
C TRP A 504 -20.76 16.01 15.70
N GLN A 505 -21.52 17.03 15.28
CA GLN A 505 -22.79 16.88 14.58
C GLN A 505 -22.68 17.54 13.20
N PRO A 506 -23.25 16.93 12.14
CA PRO A 506 -23.17 17.46 10.78
C PRO A 506 -23.82 18.84 10.57
N ASP A 507 -24.67 19.29 11.49
CA ASP A 507 -25.37 20.58 11.38
C ASP A 507 -24.41 21.80 11.38
N ASP A 508 -23.14 21.59 11.77
CA ASP A 508 -22.06 22.59 11.68
C ASP A 508 -21.37 22.67 10.30
N ILE A 509 -21.81 21.87 9.31
CA ILE A 509 -21.32 21.94 7.93
C ILE A 509 -22.06 23.08 7.19
N ASP A 510 -21.31 24.02 6.60
CA ASP A 510 -21.87 25.06 5.70
C ASP A 510 -22.89 24.44 4.73
N GLN A 511 -24.08 25.04 4.61
CA GLN A 511 -25.17 24.57 3.74
C GLN A 511 -24.71 24.27 2.29
N ASN A 512 -23.64 24.91 1.82
CA ASN A 512 -23.01 24.58 0.54
C ASN A 512 -22.31 23.22 0.54
N ALA A 513 -21.53 22.90 1.57
CA ALA A 513 -20.86 21.61 1.71
C ALA A 513 -21.87 20.48 1.92
N GLN A 514 -22.97 20.74 2.65
CA GLN A 514 -24.08 19.80 2.78
C GLN A 514 -24.73 19.52 1.42
N ARG A 515 -25.05 20.56 0.63
CA ARG A 515 -25.60 20.37 -0.73
C ARG A 515 -24.67 19.59 -1.67
N VAL A 516 -23.36 19.84 -1.61
CA VAL A 516 -22.38 19.08 -2.40
C VAL A 516 -22.33 17.63 -1.96
N LEU A 517 -22.36 17.36 -0.65
CA LEU A 517 -22.38 16.00 -0.11
C LEU A 517 -23.66 15.25 -0.48
N ASP A 518 -24.83 15.86 -0.29
CA ASP A 518 -26.14 15.30 -0.64
C ASP A 518 -26.22 14.98 -2.13
N SER A 519 -25.69 15.86 -2.99
CA SER A 519 -25.65 15.62 -4.44
C SER A 519 -24.78 14.41 -4.81
N LYS A 520 -23.66 14.19 -4.09
CA LYS A 520 -22.73 13.08 -4.31
C LYS A 520 -23.30 11.76 -3.79
N VAL A 521 -23.94 11.78 -2.62
CA VAL A 521 -24.63 10.62 -2.04
C VAL A 521 -25.79 10.19 -2.93
N ALA A 522 -26.61 11.15 -3.40
CA ALA A 522 -27.70 10.87 -4.33
C ALA A 522 -27.20 10.36 -5.69
N ALA A 523 -26.03 10.83 -6.17
CA ALA A 523 -25.40 10.30 -7.38
C ALA A 523 -24.90 8.85 -7.17
N ALA A 524 -24.23 8.58 -6.05
CA ALA A 524 -23.72 7.25 -5.70
C ALA A 524 -24.86 6.24 -5.51
N ALA A 525 -25.93 6.62 -4.80
CA ALA A 525 -27.11 5.79 -4.57
C ALA A 525 -27.86 5.43 -5.86
N ARG A 526 -27.85 6.31 -6.87
CA ARG A 526 -28.43 6.03 -8.20
C ARG A 526 -27.63 5.03 -9.01
N THR A 527 -26.34 4.90 -8.74
CA THR A 527 -25.43 3.97 -9.44
C THR A 527 -25.13 2.68 -8.68
N ALA A 528 -25.49 2.62 -7.40
CA ALA A 528 -25.24 1.46 -6.56
C ALA A 528 -26.24 0.32 -6.86
N PRO A 529 -25.80 -0.95 -6.91
CA PRO A 529 -26.71 -2.10 -7.03
C PRO A 529 -27.73 -2.11 -5.87
N PRO A 530 -28.95 -2.68 -6.04
CA PRO A 530 -30.01 -2.66 -5.02
C PRO A 530 -29.61 -3.17 -3.63
N VAL A 531 -28.61 -4.07 -3.56
CA VAL A 531 -28.05 -4.62 -2.31
C VAL A 531 -27.16 -3.62 -1.56
N TRP A 532 -26.73 -2.54 -2.23
CA TRP A 532 -25.86 -1.48 -1.71
C TRP A 532 -26.57 -0.13 -1.58
N GLN A 533 -27.90 -0.10 -1.73
CA GLN A 533 -28.65 1.11 -1.42
C GLN A 533 -28.47 1.41 0.08
N PRO A 534 -27.84 2.54 0.45
CA PRO A 534 -27.66 2.87 1.85
C PRO A 534 -29.05 2.94 2.47
N SER A 535 -29.26 2.30 3.63
CA SER A 535 -30.41 2.67 4.45
C SER A 535 -30.30 4.18 4.69
N ALA A 536 -31.32 4.94 4.32
CA ALA A 536 -31.36 6.40 4.45
C ALA A 536 -31.33 6.90 5.91
N SER A 537 -30.97 6.05 6.87
CA SER A 537 -30.93 6.31 8.30
C SER A 537 -29.51 6.47 8.82
N THR A 538 -29.32 7.57 9.56
CA THR A 538 -28.23 7.90 10.49
C THR A 538 -26.90 8.38 9.89
N PHE A 539 -26.87 9.68 9.59
CA PHE A 539 -25.65 10.45 9.46
C PHE A 539 -24.89 10.55 10.80
N PHE A 540 -23.59 10.74 10.68
CA PHE A 540 -22.54 10.50 11.67
C PHE A 540 -22.60 11.46 12.86
N VAL A 541 -22.76 10.91 14.07
CA VAL A 541 -22.52 11.63 15.34
C VAL A 541 -21.32 10.97 16.01
N GLY A 542 -20.18 11.67 16.04
CA GLY A 542 -19.02 11.24 16.81
C GLY A 542 -19.15 11.80 18.22
N SER A 543 -19.22 10.97 19.25
CA SER A 543 -19.12 11.45 20.63
C SER A 543 -17.94 10.82 21.34
N ILE A 544 -17.15 11.66 22.01
CA ILE A 544 -16.08 11.19 22.89
C ILE A 544 -16.57 11.36 24.31
N ILE A 545 -16.56 10.24 25.04
CA ILE A 545 -16.98 10.20 26.44
C ILE A 545 -15.78 9.80 27.29
N ALA A 546 -15.40 10.65 28.24
CA ALA A 546 -14.31 10.39 29.18
C ALA A 546 -14.87 10.05 30.58
N SER A 547 -14.42 8.96 31.19
CA SER A 547 -14.67 8.65 32.61
C SER A 547 -13.43 8.96 33.45
N GLY A 548 -13.59 9.69 34.55
CA GLY A 548 -12.51 9.99 35.49
C GLY A 548 -12.25 8.85 36.49
N ARG A 549 -11.13 8.92 37.21
CA ARG A 549 -10.74 7.96 38.27
C ARG A 549 -11.89 7.59 39.21
N GLY A 550 -12.09 6.28 39.42
CA GLY A 550 -12.91 5.75 40.51
C GLY A 550 -14.26 5.17 40.12
N GLY A 551 -14.66 5.25 38.85
CA GLY A 551 -15.78 4.47 38.32
C GLY A 551 -15.34 3.06 37.98
N ASN A 552 -15.95 2.05 38.59
CA ASN A 552 -15.72 0.64 38.28
C ASN A 552 -16.34 0.35 36.88
N THR A 553 -15.68 0.78 35.81
CA THR A 553 -16.17 0.69 34.42
C THR A 553 -15.79 -0.61 33.71
N ASP A 554 -15.22 -1.60 34.42
CA ASP A 554 -15.03 -2.96 33.90
C ASP A 554 -16.37 -3.69 33.66
N ARG A 555 -17.50 -3.01 33.91
CA ARG A 555 -18.83 -3.37 33.44
C ARG A 555 -19.41 -2.19 32.68
N LEU A 556 -19.74 -2.38 31.40
CA LEU A 556 -20.92 -1.72 30.85
C LEU A 556 -22.01 -1.84 31.93
N ASP A 557 -22.49 -0.71 32.43
CA ASP A 557 -23.54 -0.66 33.44
C ASP A 557 -24.60 -1.70 33.06
N GLN A 558 -24.80 -2.68 33.94
CA GLN A 558 -25.70 -3.80 33.71
C GLN A 558 -27.09 -3.29 33.30
N ALA A 559 -27.52 -2.12 33.80
CA ALA A 559 -28.78 -1.49 33.41
C ALA A 559 -28.76 -0.96 31.97
N SER A 560 -27.65 -0.43 31.48
CA SER A 560 -27.49 0.01 30.08
C SER A 560 -27.46 -1.17 29.11
N THR A 561 -26.76 -2.25 29.47
CA THR A 561 -26.74 -3.53 28.71
C THR A 561 -28.14 -4.17 28.69
N ILE A 562 -28.83 -4.18 29.83
CA ILE A 562 -30.21 -4.67 29.97
C ILE A 562 -31.17 -3.81 29.15
N ALA A 563 -31.05 -2.48 29.16
CA ALA A 563 -31.94 -1.59 28.41
C ALA A 563 -31.80 -1.74 26.89
N ILE A 564 -30.58 -1.94 26.39
CA ILE A 564 -30.31 -2.22 24.98
C ILE A 564 -30.86 -3.62 24.61
N GLY A 565 -30.65 -4.62 25.47
CA GLY A 565 -31.19 -5.96 25.26
C GLY A 565 -32.72 -6.01 25.29
N GLU A 566 -33.36 -5.30 26.22
CA GLU A 566 -34.81 -5.20 26.30
C GLU A 566 -35.44 -4.54 25.07
N ARG A 567 -34.78 -3.54 24.47
CA ARG A 567 -35.25 -2.90 23.24
C ARG A 567 -35.21 -3.86 22.05
N ALA A 568 -34.12 -4.62 21.90
CA ALA A 568 -33.99 -5.64 20.86
C ALA A 568 -35.02 -6.77 21.04
N LEU A 569 -35.26 -7.23 22.28
CA LEU A 569 -36.29 -8.23 22.60
C LEU A 569 -37.71 -7.72 22.34
N LYS A 570 -37.95 -6.41 22.43
CA LYS A 570 -39.21 -5.75 22.07
C LYS A 570 -39.33 -5.47 20.56
N GLY A 571 -38.36 -5.90 19.74
CA GLY A 571 -38.35 -5.70 18.28
C GLY A 571 -38.12 -4.26 17.85
N LEU A 572 -37.65 -3.40 18.76
CA LEU A 572 -37.39 -1.99 18.48
C LEU A 572 -36.02 -1.77 17.83
N ASP A 573 -35.10 -2.72 18.02
CA ASP A 573 -33.79 -2.76 17.38
C ASP A 573 -33.57 -4.13 16.75
N ASP A 574 -32.82 -4.17 15.65
CA ASP A 574 -32.36 -5.41 15.04
C ASP A 574 -31.31 -6.06 15.96
N PRO A 575 -31.56 -7.25 16.54
CA PRO A 575 -30.66 -7.89 17.49
C PRO A 575 -29.27 -8.18 16.90
N TRP A 576 -29.16 -8.27 15.58
CA TRP A 576 -27.88 -8.49 14.86
C TRP A 576 -27.05 -7.22 14.70
N LYS A 577 -27.56 -6.06 15.14
CA LYS A 577 -26.81 -4.79 15.20
C LYS A 577 -26.31 -4.47 16.60
N LEU A 578 -26.56 -5.34 17.58
CA LEU A 578 -26.06 -5.19 18.93
C LEU A 578 -24.57 -5.53 19.01
N PRO A 579 -23.81 -4.92 19.94
CA PRO A 579 -22.44 -5.34 20.20
C PRO A 579 -22.38 -6.82 20.63
N ASP A 580 -21.37 -7.57 20.17
CA ASP A 580 -21.20 -9.01 20.41
C ASP A 580 -21.30 -9.41 21.88
N ALA A 581 -20.79 -8.57 22.79
CA ALA A 581 -20.88 -8.79 24.24
C ALA A 581 -22.32 -8.76 24.78
N VAL A 582 -23.20 -7.95 24.18
CA VAL A 582 -24.63 -7.87 24.54
C VAL A 582 -25.37 -9.09 24.01
N ILE A 583 -25.09 -9.51 22.77
CA ILE A 583 -25.65 -10.72 22.17
C ILE A 583 -25.26 -11.95 22.99
N ALA A 584 -23.99 -12.08 23.34
CA ALA A 584 -23.48 -13.17 24.17
C ALA A 584 -24.18 -13.24 25.53
N GLN A 585 -24.37 -12.10 26.20
CA GLN A 585 -25.07 -12.04 27.49
C GLN A 585 -26.56 -12.41 27.35
N LEU A 586 -27.25 -11.93 26.31
CA LEU A 586 -28.67 -12.23 26.06
C LEU A 586 -28.90 -13.71 25.72
N VAL A 587 -27.97 -14.34 24.99
CA VAL A 587 -28.00 -15.79 24.72
C VAL A 587 -27.70 -16.57 26.00
N ALA A 588 -26.70 -16.16 26.79
CA ALA A 588 -26.36 -16.81 28.06
C ALA A 588 -27.49 -16.74 29.09
N ASP A 589 -28.22 -15.62 29.14
CA ASP A 589 -29.38 -15.42 30.02
C ASP A 589 -30.67 -16.07 29.48
N GLY A 590 -30.60 -16.76 28.33
CA GLY A 590 -31.74 -17.44 27.71
C GLY A 590 -32.81 -16.51 27.14
N GLN A 591 -32.47 -15.23 26.95
CA GLN A 591 -33.40 -14.21 26.48
C GLN A 591 -33.43 -14.12 24.94
N LEU A 592 -32.34 -14.50 24.26
CA LEU A 592 -32.24 -14.55 22.80
C LEU A 592 -32.02 -16.00 22.33
N ASN A 593 -32.98 -16.56 21.60
CA ASN A 593 -32.83 -17.87 20.96
C ASN A 593 -32.18 -17.69 19.57
N LEU A 594 -31.05 -18.34 19.34
CA LEU A 594 -30.40 -18.35 18.04
C LEU A 594 -31.21 -19.22 17.04
N PRO A 595 -31.27 -18.84 15.74
CA PRO A 595 -31.88 -19.67 14.72
C PRO A 595 -31.22 -21.05 14.61
N THR A 596 -31.98 -22.06 14.20
CA THR A 596 -31.45 -23.40 13.88
C THR A 596 -30.33 -23.32 12.83
N GLY A 597 -29.16 -23.92 13.11
CA GLY A 597 -27.94 -23.82 12.30
C GLY A 597 -26.78 -23.00 12.89
N PHE A 598 -26.93 -22.48 14.12
CA PHE A 598 -25.88 -21.78 14.87
C PHE A 598 -25.48 -22.51 16.17
N GLU A 599 -25.59 -23.85 16.22
CA GLU A 599 -25.33 -24.63 17.44
C GLU A 599 -23.90 -24.44 17.98
N ASP A 600 -22.91 -24.34 17.10
CA ASP A 600 -21.50 -24.10 17.45
C ASP A 600 -21.30 -22.76 18.18
N LEU A 601 -22.10 -21.75 17.84
CA LEU A 601 -22.05 -20.42 18.42
C LEU A 601 -22.66 -20.42 19.83
N GLN A 602 -23.75 -21.17 20.03
CA GLN A 602 -24.37 -21.38 21.32
C GLN A 602 -23.43 -22.15 22.28
N GLU A 603 -22.69 -23.12 21.76
CA GLU A 603 -21.67 -23.87 22.52
C GLU A 603 -20.49 -22.96 22.93
N GLN A 604 -20.01 -22.09 22.02
CA GLN A 604 -18.96 -21.10 22.32
C GLN A 604 -19.40 -20.06 23.37
N VAL A 605 -20.63 -19.55 23.29
CA VAL A 605 -21.19 -18.62 24.30
C VAL A 605 -21.29 -19.30 25.67
N THR A 606 -21.76 -20.55 25.70
CA THR A 606 -21.93 -21.31 26.95
C THR A 606 -20.57 -21.63 27.58
N MET A 607 -19.55 -21.98 26.79
CA MET A 607 -18.18 -22.16 27.26
C MET A 607 -17.54 -20.86 27.77
N SER A 608 -17.73 -19.76 27.04
CA SER A 608 -17.21 -18.43 27.39
C SER A 608 -17.76 -17.91 28.72
N ALA A 609 -19.07 -18.06 28.94
CA ALA A 609 -19.75 -17.69 30.20
C ALA A 609 -19.20 -18.43 31.43
N SER A 610 -18.67 -19.64 31.26
CA SER A 610 -18.05 -20.43 32.33
C SER A 610 -16.61 -20.02 32.67
N SER A 611 -15.92 -19.32 31.76
CA SER A 611 -14.46 -19.08 31.82
C SER A 611 -14.03 -17.72 32.40
N ARG A 612 -14.97 -16.85 32.82
CA ARG A 612 -14.71 -15.48 33.35
C ARG A 612 -13.96 -14.51 32.41
N SER A 613 -13.71 -14.87 31.14
CA SER A 613 -13.20 -13.97 30.12
C SER A 613 -14.01 -14.11 28.85
N VAL A 614 -14.85 -13.12 28.53
CA VAL A 614 -15.68 -13.13 27.33
C VAL A 614 -14.94 -12.45 26.19
N SER A 615 -14.57 -13.23 25.18
CA SER A 615 -14.23 -12.73 23.84
C SER A 615 -15.07 -13.54 22.86
N LEU A 616 -16.18 -12.98 22.40
CA LEU A 616 -16.98 -13.60 21.33
C LEU A 616 -16.60 -12.95 20.01
N TRP A 617 -16.31 -13.78 19.00
CA TRP A 617 -16.08 -13.35 17.63
C TRP A 617 -17.31 -13.80 16.83
N LEU A 618 -18.20 -12.86 16.49
CA LEU A 618 -19.31 -13.16 15.58
C LEU A 618 -18.80 -13.02 14.13
N GLY A 619 -18.66 -14.15 13.44
CA GLY A 619 -18.43 -14.21 12.01
C GLY A 619 -19.75 -14.06 11.25
N SER A 620 -19.86 -12.94 10.52
CA SER A 620 -20.89 -12.52 9.56
C SER A 620 -22.33 -12.36 10.04
#